data_AF-A0A8H6J7E9-F1
#
_entry.id   AF-A0A8H6J7E9-F1
#
_cell.length_a   1.000
_cell.length_b   1.000
_cell.length_c   1.000
_cell.angle_alpha   90.00
_cell.angle_beta   90.00
_cell.angle_gamma   90.00
#
_symmetry.space_group_name_H-M   'P 1'
#
loop_
_entity.id
_entity.type
_entity.pdbx_description
1 polymer ?
#
loop_
_entity_poly.entity_id
_entity_poly.type
_entity_poly.pdbx_seq_one_letter_code
_entity_poly.pdbx_strand_id
1 'polypeptide(L)'
;MIRDSGSLALADERDRIFAFQSLARRITDTRFRPETPNYELSLWEAYLGFAKKYVSDTGDLSLLNFVHHNQRTIDEAPVSCCPQWNVVVYETGFVTNLERPQPSQPPRLFGDVLCVRGVIFDVVSAASEVLSKQTSLQDIAFADCLVVGNPLTPVTPRPWECHFAAYVRELARMSNDAELPEGLASGDGGDIAWAHFQVAYMIDKRRLVVTNRGYYGLVPGPSRQGDVVAVVGGALTPLILRETSLGNYRLVGEVYISSKAVRYSESGTREYKMLGDDVGSEDWRGWGGEEQDIFLV
;
A
#
# COMPACT_ATOMS: atom_id res chain seq x y z
N MET A 1 1.86 13.48 4.42
CA MET A 1 3.02 14.15 5.06
C MET A 1 4.38 13.64 4.54
N ILE A 2 4.69 12.33 4.55
CA ILE A 2 5.85 11.78 3.80
C ILE A 2 5.58 11.77 2.29
N ARG A 3 4.38 11.34 1.88
CA ARG A 3 3.97 11.22 0.47
C ARG A 3 3.92 12.57 -0.24
N ASP A 4 3.38 13.58 0.44
CA ASP A 4 3.28 14.95 -0.06
C ASP A 4 4.64 15.64 -0.22
N SER A 5 5.72 15.07 0.32
CA SER A 5 7.07 15.62 0.14
C SER A 5 7.56 15.49 -1.30
N GLY A 6 7.04 14.52 -2.08
CA GLY A 6 7.38 14.38 -3.49
C GLY A 6 6.92 15.57 -4.33
N SER A 7 5.79 16.18 -3.97
CA SER A 7 5.24 17.36 -4.66
C SER A 7 5.82 18.71 -4.21
N LEU A 8 6.74 18.72 -3.23
CA LEU A 8 7.39 19.96 -2.80
C LEU A 8 8.37 20.45 -3.87
N ALA A 9 8.23 21.71 -4.28
CA ALA A 9 9.25 22.38 -5.07
C ALA A 9 10.44 22.68 -4.16
N LEU A 10 11.56 22.00 -4.37
CA LEU A 10 12.79 22.16 -3.60
C LEU A 10 13.90 22.67 -4.52
N ALA A 11 14.82 23.46 -3.98
CA ALA A 11 16.01 23.90 -4.70
C ALA A 11 16.94 22.72 -4.99
N ASP A 12 16.97 21.74 -4.08
CA ASP A 12 17.69 20.48 -4.22
C ASP A 12 16.77 19.30 -3.88
N GLU A 13 16.72 18.31 -4.76
CA GLU A 13 15.90 17.11 -4.58
C GLU A 13 16.27 16.31 -3.32
N ARG A 14 17.53 16.43 -2.85
CA ARG A 14 18.04 15.78 -1.64
C ARG A 14 17.44 16.35 -0.35
N ASP A 15 16.90 17.57 -0.38
CA ASP A 15 16.25 18.20 0.79
C ASP A 15 14.99 17.46 1.24
N ARG A 16 14.41 16.60 0.39
CA ARG A 16 13.31 15.71 0.79
C ARG A 16 13.67 14.85 1.99
N ILE A 17 14.95 14.46 2.14
CA ILE A 17 15.42 13.72 3.31
C ILE A 17 15.02 14.40 4.63
N PHE A 18 15.02 15.74 4.72
CA PHE A 18 14.61 16.46 5.93
C PHE A 18 13.12 16.27 6.27
N ALA A 19 12.26 16.18 5.25
CA ALA A 19 10.85 15.87 5.43
C ALA A 19 10.67 14.44 6.01
N PHE A 20 11.48 13.49 5.52
CA PHE A 20 11.52 12.12 6.06
C PHE A 20 12.07 12.06 7.48
N GLN A 21 13.15 12.77 7.79
CA GLN A 21 13.71 12.85 9.14
C GLN A 21 12.69 13.37 10.15
N SER A 22 11.96 14.40 9.78
CA SER A 22 10.91 14.98 10.62
C SER A 22 9.81 13.96 10.92
N LEU A 23 9.46 13.09 9.97
CA LEU A 23 8.45 12.06 10.20
C LEU A 23 9.01 10.80 10.89
N ALA A 24 10.22 10.37 10.54
CA ALA A 24 10.95 9.31 11.23
C ALA A 24 11.01 9.59 12.74
N ARG A 25 11.36 10.82 13.15
CA ARG A 25 11.35 11.22 14.57
C ARG A 25 9.99 11.15 15.26
N ARG A 26 8.88 11.15 14.51
CA ARG A 26 7.52 11.01 15.05
C ARG A 26 7.06 9.55 15.13
N ILE A 27 7.60 8.68 14.28
CA ILE A 27 7.18 7.29 14.12
C ILE A 27 8.13 6.32 14.85
N THR A 28 9.42 6.64 14.92
CA THR A 28 10.45 5.78 15.52
C THR A 28 10.98 6.32 16.84
N ASP A 29 11.44 5.36 17.65
CA ASP A 29 12.20 5.56 18.89
C ASP A 29 13.35 6.58 18.73
N THR A 30 13.73 7.22 19.84
CA THR A 30 14.76 8.26 20.03
C THR A 30 16.18 7.90 19.54
N ARG A 31 16.37 6.71 18.98
CA ARG A 31 17.67 6.16 18.53
C ARG A 31 18.12 6.67 17.16
N PHE A 32 17.19 7.09 16.29
CA PHE A 32 17.57 7.60 14.97
C PHE A 32 18.28 8.96 15.07
N ARG A 33 19.52 9.03 14.60
CA ARG A 33 20.28 10.28 14.53
C ARG A 33 20.27 10.81 13.09
N PRO A 34 19.42 11.80 12.78
CA PRO A 34 19.38 12.38 11.44
C PRO A 34 20.71 13.07 11.13
N GLU A 35 21.26 12.75 9.95
CA GLU A 35 22.45 13.42 9.40
C GLU A 35 22.03 14.34 8.26
N THR A 36 22.76 15.43 8.05
CA THR A 36 22.50 16.32 6.90
C THR A 36 22.73 15.54 5.60
N PRO A 37 21.89 15.71 4.57
CA PRO A 37 22.12 15.09 3.26
C PRO A 37 23.52 15.42 2.75
N ASN A 38 24.23 14.42 2.24
CA ASN A 38 25.51 14.67 1.60
C ASN A 38 25.27 15.16 0.16
N TYR A 39 25.53 16.44 -0.09
CA TYR A 39 25.34 17.09 -1.38
C TYR A 39 26.48 16.83 -2.39
N GLU A 40 27.53 16.10 -1.99
CA GLU A 40 28.57 15.62 -2.90
C GLU A 40 28.18 14.32 -3.59
N LEU A 41 27.22 13.57 -3.02
CA LEU A 41 26.71 12.33 -3.57
C LEU A 41 25.64 12.59 -4.64
N SER A 42 25.47 11.65 -5.56
CA SER A 42 24.30 11.63 -6.44
C SER A 42 23.01 11.52 -5.61
N LEU A 43 21.88 11.93 -6.21
CA LEU A 43 20.56 11.84 -5.56
C LEU A 43 20.27 10.41 -5.06
N TRP A 44 20.62 9.41 -5.89
CA TRP A 44 20.44 8.01 -5.58
C TRP A 44 21.27 7.57 -4.38
N GLU A 45 22.58 7.85 -4.38
CA GLU A 45 23.48 7.49 -3.29
C GLU A 45 23.06 8.15 -1.97
N ALA A 46 22.57 9.39 -2.02
CA ALA A 46 22.05 10.07 -0.84
C ALA A 46 20.79 9.38 -0.27
N TYR A 47 19.83 9.01 -1.12
CA TYR A 47 18.61 8.31 -0.69
C TYR A 47 18.90 6.89 -0.18
N LEU A 48 19.74 6.14 -0.89
CA LEU A 48 20.16 4.80 -0.49
C LEU A 48 20.95 4.82 0.83
N GLY A 49 21.87 5.78 0.97
CA GLY A 49 22.61 5.99 2.21
C GLY A 49 21.69 6.27 3.40
N PHE A 50 20.69 7.14 3.21
CA PHE A 50 19.68 7.42 4.22
C PHE A 50 18.86 6.17 4.58
N ALA A 51 18.35 5.45 3.58
CA ALA A 51 17.50 4.28 3.81
C ALA A 51 18.26 3.18 4.57
N LYS A 52 19.52 2.91 4.19
CA LYS A 52 20.39 1.95 4.87
C LYS A 52 20.65 2.36 6.31
N LYS A 53 20.96 3.63 6.56
CA LYS A 53 21.16 4.17 7.91
C LYS A 53 19.89 4.06 8.75
N TYR A 54 18.74 4.43 8.21
CA TYR A 54 17.46 4.34 8.90
C TYR A 54 17.16 2.90 9.36
N VAL A 55 17.26 1.92 8.45
CA VAL A 55 17.02 0.52 8.78
C VAL A 55 18.07 -0.01 9.76
N SER A 56 19.35 0.37 9.61
CA SER A 56 20.43 -0.05 10.51
C SER A 56 20.27 0.51 11.93
N ASP A 57 19.89 1.79 12.07
CA ASP A 57 19.80 2.47 13.37
C ASP A 57 18.52 2.09 14.13
N THR A 58 17.42 1.83 13.41
CA THR A 58 16.09 1.65 14.01
C THR A 58 15.57 0.21 13.94
N GLY A 59 15.97 -0.56 12.93
CA GLY A 59 15.32 -1.82 12.56
C GLY A 59 13.90 -1.65 12.00
N ASP A 60 13.44 -0.42 11.75
CA ASP A 60 12.08 -0.15 11.29
C ASP A 60 11.96 -0.34 9.78
N LEU A 61 11.03 -1.22 9.38
CA LEU A 61 10.72 -1.56 7.99
C LEU A 61 9.49 -0.85 7.45
N SER A 62 8.89 0.06 8.22
CA SER A 62 7.81 0.94 7.74
C SER A 62 8.20 1.77 6.51
N LEU A 63 9.52 1.98 6.31
CA LEU A 63 10.07 2.64 5.15
C LEU A 63 9.65 1.99 3.82
N LEU A 64 9.47 0.67 3.81
CA LEU A 64 9.10 -0.10 2.61
C LEU A 64 7.73 0.29 2.05
N ASN A 65 6.80 0.75 2.89
CA ASN A 65 5.46 1.19 2.48
C ASN A 65 5.46 2.59 1.83
N PHE A 66 6.61 3.26 1.82
CA PHE A 66 6.85 4.52 1.12
C PHE A 66 7.69 4.33 -0.14
N VAL A 67 7.99 3.08 -0.52
CA VAL A 67 8.57 2.73 -1.81
C VAL A 67 7.44 2.65 -2.84
N HIS A 68 7.52 3.50 -3.85
CA HIS A 68 6.55 3.56 -4.92
C HIS A 68 7.26 3.61 -6.27
N HIS A 69 6.87 2.73 -7.17
CA HIS A 69 7.40 2.71 -8.52
C HIS A 69 6.34 2.96 -9.58
N ASN A 70 6.74 3.65 -10.65
CA ASN A 70 6.12 3.54 -11.96
C ASN A 70 6.97 2.57 -12.82
N GLN A 71 6.56 2.30 -14.06
CA GLN A 71 7.23 1.29 -14.88
C GLN A 71 8.72 1.63 -15.10
N ARG A 72 9.02 2.90 -15.36
CA ARG A 72 10.39 3.38 -15.54
C ARG A 72 11.23 3.18 -14.27
N THR A 73 10.72 3.59 -13.11
CA THR A 73 11.53 3.56 -11.89
C THR A 73 11.74 2.16 -11.33
N ILE A 74 10.81 1.22 -11.54
CA ILE A 74 11.06 -0.19 -11.17
C ILE A 74 12.06 -0.87 -12.12
N ASP A 75 12.21 -0.39 -13.35
CA ASP A 75 13.17 -0.95 -14.30
C ASP A 75 14.58 -0.35 -14.10
N GLU A 76 14.66 0.95 -13.78
CA GLU A 76 15.93 1.68 -13.63
C GLU A 76 16.54 1.60 -12.22
N ALA A 77 15.76 1.30 -11.17
CA ALA A 77 16.25 1.34 -9.79
C ALA A 77 17.36 0.30 -9.52
N PRO A 78 18.55 0.71 -9.06
CA PRO A 78 19.58 -0.24 -8.64
C PRO A 78 19.16 -1.09 -7.43
N VAL A 79 18.42 -0.49 -6.49
CA VAL A 79 17.91 -1.13 -5.26
C VAL A 79 16.43 -0.77 -5.12
N SER A 80 15.52 -1.58 -5.62
CA SER A 80 14.10 -1.22 -5.68
C SER A 80 13.46 -1.02 -4.29
N CYS A 81 13.97 -1.65 -3.24
CA CYS A 81 13.49 -1.38 -1.89
C CYS A 81 13.95 -0.03 -1.31
N CYS A 82 14.75 0.75 -2.03
CA CYS A 82 15.09 2.12 -1.67
C CYS A 82 14.03 3.09 -2.20
N PRO A 83 13.39 3.89 -1.32
CA PRO A 83 12.42 4.88 -1.77
C PRO A 83 13.02 5.93 -2.70
N GLN A 84 12.29 6.29 -3.75
CA GLN A 84 12.60 7.42 -4.64
C GLN A 84 11.64 8.57 -4.35
N TRP A 85 11.94 9.36 -3.33
CA TRP A 85 11.01 10.38 -2.82
C TRP A 85 10.75 11.56 -3.78
N ASN A 86 11.59 11.71 -4.79
CA ASN A 86 11.37 12.64 -5.89
C ASN A 86 10.29 12.18 -6.89
N VAL A 87 9.82 10.94 -6.79
CA VAL A 87 8.85 10.35 -7.72
C VAL A 87 7.49 10.24 -7.05
N VAL A 88 6.54 11.06 -7.49
CA VAL A 88 5.14 10.97 -7.06
C VAL A 88 4.39 10.01 -7.98
N VAL A 89 4.13 8.79 -7.50
CA VAL A 89 3.39 7.79 -8.28
C VAL A 89 1.89 7.92 -8.02
N TYR A 90 1.45 7.82 -6.77
CA TYR A 90 0.04 7.94 -6.36
C TYR A 90 -0.11 9.06 -5.32
N GLU A 91 -1.27 9.71 -5.31
CA GLU A 91 -1.59 10.75 -4.32
C GLU A 91 -2.15 10.15 -3.00
N THR A 92 -2.63 8.90 -3.03
CA THR A 92 -3.10 8.14 -1.83
C THR A 92 -2.37 6.81 -1.70
N GLY A 93 -2.35 6.25 -0.48
CA GLY A 93 -1.88 4.87 -0.29
C GLY A 93 -2.50 4.23 0.93
N PHE A 94 -2.18 2.96 1.14
CA PHE A 94 -3.01 2.05 1.95
C PHE A 94 -2.65 2.00 3.43
N VAL A 95 -1.71 2.82 3.89
CA VAL A 95 -1.29 2.84 5.29
C VAL A 95 -2.45 3.24 6.21
N THR A 96 -3.04 2.24 6.86
CA THR A 96 -4.01 2.37 7.96
C THR A 96 -3.29 2.24 9.32
N ASN A 97 -3.99 2.47 10.44
CA ASN A 97 -3.47 2.26 11.80
C ASN A 97 -3.29 0.75 12.10
N LEU A 98 -2.40 0.11 11.36
CA LEU A 98 -2.19 -1.33 11.40
C LEU A 98 -1.30 -1.71 12.55
N GLU A 99 -1.69 -2.75 13.27
CA GLU A 99 -0.74 -3.46 14.11
C GLU A 99 0.29 -4.16 13.21
N ARG A 100 1.57 -3.86 13.46
CA ARG A 100 2.66 -4.35 12.63
C ARG A 100 2.94 -5.81 12.98
N PRO A 101 2.97 -6.74 12.00
CA PRO A 101 3.49 -8.07 12.23
C PRO A 101 4.93 -7.92 12.75
N GLN A 102 5.21 -8.43 13.94
CA GLN A 102 6.57 -8.34 14.47
C GLN A 102 7.47 -9.33 13.72
N PRO A 103 8.61 -8.89 13.18
CA PRO A 103 9.52 -9.79 12.51
C PRO A 103 10.11 -10.77 13.53
N SER A 104 10.23 -12.05 13.17
CA SER A 104 10.87 -13.04 14.07
C SER A 104 12.37 -12.80 14.27
N GLN A 105 13.01 -12.08 13.35
CA GLN A 105 14.41 -11.69 13.39
C GLN A 105 14.58 -10.27 12.85
N PRO A 106 15.55 -9.48 13.36
CA PRO A 106 15.80 -8.13 12.85
C PRO A 106 16.25 -8.16 11.39
N PRO A 107 15.97 -7.09 10.61
CA PRO A 107 16.47 -6.97 9.24
C PRO A 107 18.01 -6.97 9.21
N ARG A 108 18.56 -7.55 8.14
CA ARG A 108 20.01 -7.63 7.92
C ARG A 108 20.37 -6.97 6.60
N LEU A 109 21.41 -6.14 6.59
CA LEU A 109 21.95 -5.51 5.38
C LEU A 109 23.22 -6.23 4.94
N PHE A 110 23.26 -6.66 3.68
CA PHE A 110 24.42 -7.27 3.03
C PHE A 110 24.82 -6.40 1.83
N GLY A 111 25.64 -5.38 2.08
CA GLY A 111 25.92 -4.35 1.08
C GLY A 111 24.65 -3.56 0.78
N ASP A 112 24.09 -3.75 -0.42
CA ASP A 112 22.86 -3.11 -0.88
C ASP A 112 21.65 -4.05 -0.87
N VAL A 113 21.82 -5.30 -0.44
CA VAL A 113 20.74 -6.27 -0.29
C VAL A 113 20.16 -6.18 1.11
N LEU A 114 18.84 -6.00 1.21
CA LEU A 114 18.11 -6.01 2.48
C LEU A 114 17.43 -7.37 2.68
N CYS A 115 17.89 -8.13 3.67
CA CYS A 115 17.28 -9.39 4.10
C CYS A 115 16.25 -9.12 5.19
N VAL A 116 15.00 -9.51 4.97
CA VAL A 116 13.89 -9.39 5.91
C VAL A 116 13.23 -10.73 6.17
N ARG A 117 12.51 -10.84 7.29
CA ARG A 117 11.65 -11.99 7.60
C ARG A 117 10.23 -11.71 7.12
N GLY A 118 9.65 -12.68 6.41
CA GLY A 118 8.28 -12.54 5.93
C GLY A 118 7.73 -13.84 5.37
N VAL A 119 6.46 -13.79 4.96
CA VAL A 119 5.75 -14.90 4.34
C VAL A 119 5.39 -14.49 2.92
N ILE A 120 5.79 -15.28 1.93
CA ILE A 120 5.23 -15.17 0.58
C ILE A 120 3.88 -15.89 0.60
N PHE A 121 2.82 -15.13 0.39
CA PHE A 121 1.45 -15.57 0.57
C PHE A 121 0.90 -16.22 -0.70
N ASP A 122 1.00 -15.54 -1.84
CA ASP A 122 0.38 -15.95 -3.09
C ASP A 122 1.03 -15.25 -4.29
N VAL A 123 0.62 -15.64 -5.50
CA VAL A 123 1.11 -15.09 -6.77
C VAL A 123 -0.04 -14.42 -7.50
N VAL A 124 0.22 -13.26 -8.11
CA VAL A 124 -0.71 -12.58 -9.02
C VAL A 124 -0.93 -13.46 -10.24
N SER A 125 -2.17 -13.90 -10.44
CA SER A 125 -2.57 -14.78 -11.54
C SER A 125 -3.07 -13.99 -12.75
N ALA A 126 -3.70 -12.83 -12.52
CA ALA A 126 -4.08 -11.88 -13.56
C ALA A 126 -4.09 -10.44 -13.02
N ALA A 127 -3.91 -9.47 -13.93
CA ALA A 127 -3.94 -8.05 -13.65
C ALA A 127 -4.75 -7.31 -14.71
N SER A 128 -5.58 -6.34 -14.30
CA SER A 128 -6.28 -5.43 -15.21
C SER A 128 -5.29 -4.50 -15.91
N GLU A 129 -5.77 -3.71 -16.88
CA GLU A 129 -5.05 -2.51 -17.32
C GLU A 129 -4.82 -1.52 -16.17
N VAL A 130 -3.88 -0.59 -16.35
CA VAL A 130 -3.66 0.50 -15.39
C VAL A 130 -4.89 1.40 -15.39
N LEU A 131 -5.49 1.54 -14.21
CA LEU A 131 -6.68 2.35 -13.99
C LEU A 131 -6.30 3.82 -13.92
N SER A 132 -7.27 4.68 -14.26
CA SER A 132 -7.15 6.13 -14.15
C SER A 132 -8.41 6.73 -13.52
N LYS A 133 -8.34 8.01 -13.17
CA LYS A 133 -9.50 8.78 -12.72
C LYS A 133 -10.66 8.83 -13.74
N GLN A 134 -10.41 8.46 -15.01
CA GLN A 134 -11.40 8.45 -16.10
C GLN A 134 -11.83 7.03 -16.50
N THR A 135 -11.48 6.02 -15.71
CA THR A 135 -11.90 4.64 -15.93
C THR A 135 -13.43 4.50 -15.83
N SER A 136 -13.97 3.40 -16.40
CA SER A 136 -15.39 3.08 -16.38
C SER A 136 -15.99 3.09 -14.97
N LEU A 137 -17.28 3.46 -14.88
CA LEU A 137 -18.03 3.38 -13.63
C LEU A 137 -18.04 1.96 -13.04
N GLN A 138 -17.99 0.93 -13.89
CA GLN A 138 -17.98 -0.47 -13.45
C GLN A 138 -16.68 -0.82 -12.70
N ASP A 139 -15.52 -0.40 -13.20
CA ASP A 139 -14.26 -0.68 -12.49
C ASP A 139 -14.16 0.15 -11.20
N ILE A 140 -14.66 1.39 -11.21
CA ILE A 140 -14.73 2.22 -10.01
C ILE A 140 -15.66 1.58 -8.98
N ALA A 141 -16.84 1.10 -9.38
CA ALA A 141 -17.77 0.39 -8.51
C ALA A 141 -17.20 -0.94 -7.98
N PHE A 142 -16.48 -1.68 -8.82
CA PHE A 142 -15.83 -2.92 -8.40
C PHE A 142 -14.71 -2.64 -7.39
N ALA A 143 -13.85 -1.65 -7.67
CA ALA A 143 -12.83 -1.23 -6.73
C ALA A 143 -13.47 -0.72 -5.42
N ASP A 144 -14.55 0.03 -5.49
CA ASP A 144 -15.33 0.48 -4.33
C ASP A 144 -15.70 -0.70 -3.42
N CYS A 145 -16.34 -1.72 -4.00
CA CYS A 145 -16.70 -2.94 -3.29
C CYS A 145 -15.49 -3.68 -2.68
N LEU A 146 -14.29 -3.53 -3.28
CA LEU A 146 -13.07 -4.17 -2.78
C LEU A 146 -12.39 -3.37 -1.66
N VAL A 147 -12.23 -2.05 -1.81
CA VAL A 147 -11.29 -1.27 -0.97
C VAL A 147 -11.97 -0.26 -0.04
N VAL A 148 -13.28 -0.05 -0.16
CA VAL A 148 -13.95 1.18 0.34
C VAL A 148 -14.87 0.91 1.55
N GLY A 149 -14.83 -0.31 2.10
CA GLY A 149 -15.30 -0.62 3.47
C GLY A 149 -14.35 -0.15 4.59
N ASN A 150 -13.42 0.77 4.31
CA ASN A 150 -12.45 1.28 5.28
C ASN A 150 -12.34 2.82 5.12
N PRO A 151 -12.58 3.61 6.18
CA PRO A 151 -12.55 5.07 6.14
C PRO A 151 -11.10 5.58 6.05
N LEU A 152 -10.47 5.45 4.89
CA LEU A 152 -9.21 6.14 4.58
C LEU A 152 -9.39 7.66 4.39
N THR A 153 -10.60 8.18 4.61
CA THR A 153 -10.95 9.57 4.33
C THR A 153 -10.85 10.47 5.56
N PRO A 154 -10.40 11.73 5.39
CA PRO A 154 -10.37 12.71 6.46
C PRO A 154 -11.75 12.95 7.05
N VAL A 155 -11.80 13.47 8.28
CA VAL A 155 -13.01 13.87 9.00
C VAL A 155 -13.95 14.67 8.10
N THR A 156 -14.97 14.01 7.57
CA THR A 156 -16.07 14.65 6.84
C THR A 156 -17.14 15.13 7.83
N PRO A 157 -17.99 16.10 7.45
CA PRO A 157 -19.13 16.51 8.29
C PRO A 157 -20.15 15.39 8.56
N ARG A 158 -20.06 14.27 7.82
CA ARG A 158 -20.94 13.11 7.87
C ARG A 158 -20.14 11.81 7.98
N PRO A 159 -20.70 10.73 8.55
CA PRO A 159 -20.07 9.41 8.51
C PRO A 159 -19.90 8.91 7.07
N TRP A 160 -18.75 8.31 6.80
CA TRP A 160 -18.42 7.64 5.55
C TRP A 160 -19.51 6.67 5.06
N GLU A 161 -20.12 5.94 5.98
CA GLU A 161 -21.14 4.91 5.73
C GLU A 161 -22.35 5.47 4.98
N CYS A 162 -22.72 6.74 5.20
CA CYS A 162 -23.79 7.38 4.46
C CYS A 162 -23.41 7.65 3.00
N HIS A 163 -22.17 8.08 2.74
CA HIS A 163 -21.66 8.30 1.39
C HIS A 163 -21.60 6.98 0.61
N PHE A 164 -21.03 5.95 1.23
CA PHE A 164 -20.96 4.61 0.66
C PHE A 164 -22.35 4.03 0.38
N ALA A 165 -23.28 4.09 1.34
CA ALA A 165 -24.63 3.60 1.14
C ALA A 165 -25.40 4.32 0.03
N ALA A 166 -25.27 5.65 -0.06
CA ALA A 166 -25.87 6.42 -1.17
C ALA A 166 -25.29 5.98 -2.53
N TYR A 167 -23.97 5.77 -2.58
CA TYR A 167 -23.27 5.34 -3.79
C TYR A 167 -23.70 3.94 -4.24
N VAL A 168 -23.71 2.96 -3.34
CA VAL A 168 -24.16 1.58 -3.63
C VAL A 168 -25.62 1.55 -4.09
N ARG A 169 -26.49 2.36 -3.49
CA ARG A 169 -27.89 2.49 -3.92
C ARG A 169 -28.03 3.04 -5.33
N GLU A 170 -27.20 4.02 -5.70
CA GLU A 170 -27.19 4.56 -7.05
C GLU A 170 -26.67 3.53 -8.06
N LEU A 171 -25.62 2.78 -7.71
CA LEU A 171 -25.12 1.69 -8.54
C LEU A 171 -26.17 0.59 -8.76
N ALA A 172 -26.90 0.19 -7.72
CA ALA A 172 -28.00 -0.77 -7.82
C ALA A 172 -29.12 -0.24 -8.75
N ARG A 173 -29.48 1.05 -8.59
CA ARG A 173 -30.45 1.72 -9.47
C ARG A 173 -30.00 1.72 -10.93
N MET A 174 -28.71 1.96 -11.19
CA MET A 174 -28.14 2.01 -12.54
C MET A 174 -27.99 0.63 -13.19
N SER A 175 -27.67 -0.39 -12.41
CA SER A 175 -27.56 -1.79 -12.86
C SER A 175 -28.91 -2.48 -13.00
N ASN A 176 -29.98 -1.86 -12.51
CA ASN A 176 -31.31 -2.47 -12.40
C ASN A 176 -31.30 -3.73 -11.52
N ASP A 177 -30.34 -3.81 -10.58
CA ASP A 177 -30.33 -4.81 -9.52
C ASP A 177 -31.21 -4.34 -8.35
N ALA A 178 -32.05 -5.24 -7.85
CA ALA A 178 -32.91 -4.98 -6.71
C ALA A 178 -32.24 -5.34 -5.37
N GLU A 179 -31.13 -6.07 -5.41
CA GLU A 179 -30.44 -6.55 -4.22
C GLU A 179 -29.40 -5.55 -3.74
N LEU A 180 -29.51 -5.18 -2.47
CA LEU A 180 -28.57 -4.33 -1.78
C LEU A 180 -27.87 -5.16 -0.71
N PRO A 181 -26.62 -4.83 -0.35
CA PRO A 181 -25.93 -5.50 0.76
C PRO A 181 -26.77 -5.49 2.03
N GLU A 182 -26.81 -6.63 2.72
CA GLU A 182 -27.43 -6.71 4.04
C GLU A 182 -26.75 -5.75 5.03
N GLY A 183 -27.55 -5.08 5.86
CA GLY A 183 -27.05 -4.11 6.83
C GLY A 183 -26.57 -2.79 6.23
N LEU A 184 -26.79 -2.52 4.93
CA LEU A 184 -26.42 -1.25 4.30
C LEU A 184 -27.14 -0.08 4.99
N ALA A 185 -26.37 0.91 5.45
CA ALA A 185 -26.88 2.14 6.09
C ALA A 185 -27.90 2.90 5.20
N SER A 186 -28.62 3.87 5.78
CA SER A 186 -29.70 4.59 5.06
C SER A 186 -29.24 5.21 3.74
N GLY A 187 -28.04 5.80 3.72
CA GLY A 187 -27.56 6.62 2.60
C GLY A 187 -28.08 8.07 2.64
N ASP A 188 -29.03 8.38 3.52
CA ASP A 188 -29.56 9.73 3.70
C ASP A 188 -28.45 10.75 3.99
N GLY A 189 -28.42 11.82 3.19
CA GLY A 189 -27.41 12.87 3.29
C GLY A 189 -26.02 12.46 2.83
N GLY A 190 -25.88 11.29 2.19
CA GLY A 190 -24.66 10.87 1.50
C GLY A 190 -24.41 11.66 0.21
N ASP A 191 -23.14 11.95 -0.06
CA ASP A 191 -22.66 12.58 -1.29
C ASP A 191 -22.04 11.52 -2.21
N ILE A 192 -22.80 11.13 -3.24
CA ILE A 192 -22.44 10.14 -4.26
C ILE A 192 -21.23 10.60 -5.08
N ALA A 193 -21.18 11.89 -5.44
CA ALA A 193 -20.10 12.43 -6.27
C ALA A 193 -18.78 12.44 -5.51
N TRP A 194 -18.83 12.78 -4.22
CA TRP A 194 -17.66 12.71 -3.35
C TRP A 194 -17.20 11.27 -3.13
N ALA A 195 -18.12 10.32 -2.89
CA ALA A 195 -17.77 8.89 -2.78
C ALA A 195 -17.05 8.41 -4.05
N HIS A 196 -17.66 8.66 -5.22
CA HIS A 196 -17.08 8.31 -6.51
C HIS A 196 -15.69 8.94 -6.73
N PHE A 197 -15.54 10.22 -6.41
CA PHE A 197 -14.27 10.94 -6.52
C PHE A 197 -13.17 10.29 -5.66
N GLN A 198 -13.49 9.90 -4.42
CA GLN A 198 -12.52 9.26 -3.52
C GLN A 198 -12.02 7.93 -4.08
N VAL A 199 -12.92 7.09 -4.60
CA VAL A 199 -12.54 5.80 -5.20
C VAL A 199 -11.72 6.02 -6.47
N ALA A 200 -12.18 6.90 -7.37
CA ALA A 200 -11.47 7.21 -8.60
C ALA A 200 -10.04 7.71 -8.34
N TYR A 201 -9.86 8.49 -7.28
CA TYR A 201 -8.56 8.99 -6.86
C TYR A 201 -7.69 7.93 -6.17
N MET A 202 -8.30 6.96 -5.48
CA MET A 202 -7.60 5.83 -4.86
C MET A 202 -7.08 4.82 -5.89
N ILE A 203 -7.84 4.57 -6.95
CA ILE A 203 -7.46 3.58 -7.98
C ILE A 203 -6.50 4.13 -9.03
N ASP A 204 -6.33 5.45 -9.11
CA ASP A 204 -5.50 6.09 -10.14
C ASP A 204 -4.08 5.52 -10.16
N LYS A 205 -3.63 5.10 -11.36
CA LYS A 205 -2.32 4.51 -11.65
C LYS A 205 -2.06 3.16 -10.96
N ARG A 206 -3.13 2.47 -10.54
CA ARG A 206 -3.09 1.11 -9.97
C ARG A 206 -3.70 0.09 -10.92
N ARG A 207 -3.52 -1.19 -10.62
CA ARG A 207 -4.23 -2.28 -11.29
C ARG A 207 -5.10 -3.01 -10.27
N LEU A 208 -6.22 -3.52 -10.74
CA LEU A 208 -6.92 -4.60 -10.07
C LEU A 208 -6.21 -5.91 -10.39
N VAL A 209 -6.05 -6.77 -9.39
CA VAL A 209 -5.46 -8.09 -9.56
C VAL A 209 -6.35 -9.16 -8.95
N VAL A 210 -6.14 -10.39 -9.41
CA VAL A 210 -6.56 -11.59 -8.73
C VAL A 210 -5.33 -12.49 -8.52
N THR A 211 -5.26 -13.16 -7.38
CA THR A 211 -4.18 -14.10 -7.04
C THR A 211 -4.54 -15.54 -7.41
N ASN A 212 -3.61 -16.50 -7.33
CA ASN A 212 -3.91 -17.91 -7.64
C ASN A 212 -4.99 -18.51 -6.72
N ARG A 213 -5.08 -18.04 -5.47
CA ARG A 213 -6.12 -18.46 -4.52
C ARG A 213 -7.45 -17.69 -4.69
N GLY A 214 -7.53 -16.79 -5.67
CA GLY A 214 -8.76 -16.04 -5.97
C GLY A 214 -8.99 -14.79 -5.13
N TYR A 215 -7.97 -14.28 -4.43
CA TYR A 215 -8.08 -13.02 -3.70
C TYR A 215 -7.92 -11.85 -4.65
N TYR A 216 -8.74 -10.82 -4.46
CA TYR A 216 -8.66 -9.61 -5.24
C TYR A 216 -7.79 -8.56 -4.54
N GLY A 217 -7.19 -7.68 -5.33
CA GLY A 217 -6.38 -6.60 -4.78
C GLY A 217 -6.24 -5.40 -5.68
N LEU A 218 -5.71 -4.34 -5.10
CA LEU A 218 -5.37 -3.09 -5.76
C LEU A 218 -3.85 -2.86 -5.59
N VAL A 219 -3.12 -2.96 -6.69
CA VAL A 219 -1.63 -3.00 -6.73
C VAL A 219 -1.05 -1.81 -7.50
N PRO A 220 0.25 -1.50 -7.32
CA PRO A 220 1.00 -0.58 -8.18
C PRO A 220 0.80 -0.83 -9.68
N GLY A 221 0.70 0.22 -10.49
CA GLY A 221 0.60 0.14 -11.95
C GLY A 221 1.66 -0.74 -12.66
N PRO A 222 2.92 -0.80 -12.19
CA PRO A 222 3.93 -1.68 -12.78
C PRO A 222 3.77 -3.16 -12.45
N SER A 223 2.85 -3.52 -11.55
CA SER A 223 2.62 -4.91 -11.15
C SER A 223 2.11 -5.74 -12.31
N ARG A 224 2.44 -7.03 -12.33
CA ARG A 224 2.09 -7.94 -13.41
C ARG A 224 1.85 -9.36 -12.92
N GLN A 225 1.30 -10.19 -13.80
CA GLN A 225 1.19 -11.64 -13.58
C GLN A 225 2.56 -12.23 -13.21
N GLY A 226 2.58 -13.08 -12.18
CA GLY A 226 3.79 -13.69 -11.64
C GLY A 226 4.47 -12.90 -10.52
N ASP A 227 4.11 -11.63 -10.29
CA ASP A 227 4.53 -10.94 -9.08
C ASP A 227 3.90 -11.61 -7.85
N VAL A 228 4.62 -11.64 -6.73
CA VAL A 228 4.21 -12.33 -5.50
C VAL A 228 3.76 -11.34 -4.44
N VAL A 229 2.76 -11.72 -3.66
CA VAL A 229 2.27 -10.96 -2.50
C VAL A 229 3.00 -11.47 -1.27
N ALA A 230 3.63 -10.56 -0.53
CA ALA A 230 4.39 -10.89 0.68
C ALA A 230 3.92 -10.07 1.88
N VAL A 231 3.86 -10.72 3.04
CA VAL A 231 3.73 -10.06 4.34
C VAL A 231 5.12 -10.03 4.97
N VAL A 232 5.71 -8.83 5.05
CA VAL A 232 7.03 -8.63 5.64
C VAL A 232 6.87 -8.15 7.08
N GLY A 233 7.53 -8.84 8.03
CA GLY A 233 7.53 -8.42 9.42
C GLY A 233 8.12 -7.01 9.56
N GLY A 234 7.45 -6.12 10.27
CA GLY A 234 7.82 -4.72 10.46
C GLY A 234 7.34 -3.76 9.36
N ALA A 235 6.86 -4.27 8.22
CA ALA A 235 6.14 -3.44 7.24
C ALA A 235 4.72 -3.11 7.75
N LEU A 236 4.12 -2.05 7.21
CA LEU A 236 2.79 -1.58 7.60
C LEU A 236 1.69 -2.36 6.88
N THR A 237 1.80 -2.50 5.56
CA THR A 237 0.87 -3.23 4.69
C THR A 237 1.59 -4.36 3.95
N PRO A 238 0.85 -5.33 3.39
CA PRO A 238 1.43 -6.30 2.46
C PRO A 238 2.14 -5.58 1.30
N LEU A 239 3.13 -6.26 0.74
CA LEU A 239 3.97 -5.76 -0.34
C LEU A 239 3.83 -6.67 -1.55
N ILE A 240 3.92 -6.08 -2.75
CA ILE A 240 4.08 -6.83 -3.98
C ILE A 240 5.57 -6.86 -4.37
N LEU A 241 6.07 -8.07 -4.59
CA LEU A 241 7.46 -8.35 -4.90
C LEU A 241 7.59 -9.02 -6.26
N ARG A 242 8.66 -8.70 -6.98
CA ARG A 242 8.99 -9.30 -8.26
C ARG A 242 10.24 -10.13 -8.13
N GLU A 243 10.11 -11.44 -8.29
CA GLU A 243 11.26 -12.35 -8.29
C GLU A 243 12.19 -12.04 -9.48
N THR A 244 13.50 -12.09 -9.23
CA THR A 244 14.52 -12.00 -10.27
C THR A 244 15.06 -13.39 -10.63
N SER A 245 15.85 -13.48 -11.70
CA SER A 245 16.52 -14.72 -12.09
C SER A 245 17.51 -15.26 -11.05
N LEU A 246 17.87 -14.47 -10.03
CA LEU A 246 18.81 -14.86 -8.96
C LEU A 246 18.10 -15.33 -7.68
N GLY A 247 16.76 -15.40 -7.67
CA GLY A 247 15.99 -15.80 -6.49
C GLY A 247 15.88 -14.72 -5.40
N ASN A 248 16.32 -13.50 -5.69
CA ASN A 248 16.04 -12.32 -4.88
C ASN A 248 14.85 -11.54 -5.47
N TYR A 249 14.40 -10.50 -4.77
CA TYR A 249 13.14 -9.83 -5.05
C TYR A 249 13.32 -8.33 -5.21
N ARG A 250 12.65 -7.77 -6.22
CA ARG A 250 12.45 -6.34 -6.34
C ARG A 250 11.14 -5.95 -5.65
N LEU A 251 11.15 -4.92 -4.81
CA LEU A 251 9.96 -4.35 -4.22
C LEU A 251 9.23 -3.48 -5.25
N VAL A 252 8.02 -3.88 -5.64
CA VAL A 252 7.20 -3.10 -6.57
C VAL A 252 6.40 -2.02 -5.83
N GLY A 253 5.92 -2.31 -4.62
CA GLY A 253 5.29 -1.35 -3.70
C GLY A 253 4.30 -1.98 -2.73
N GLU A 254 3.63 -1.15 -1.93
CA GLU A 254 2.52 -1.58 -1.07
C GLU A 254 1.28 -2.01 -1.87
N VAL A 255 0.47 -2.89 -1.28
CA VAL A 255 -0.73 -3.43 -1.92
C VAL A 255 -1.89 -3.53 -0.93
N TYR A 256 -3.11 -3.35 -1.45
CA TYR A 256 -4.33 -3.84 -0.81
C TYR A 256 -4.67 -5.22 -1.37
N ILE A 257 -4.78 -6.24 -0.51
CA ILE A 257 -5.32 -7.56 -0.87
C ILE A 257 -6.46 -7.86 0.10
N SER A 258 -7.60 -8.31 -0.42
CA SER A 258 -8.74 -8.72 0.41
C SER A 258 -8.35 -9.87 1.34
N SER A 259 -8.72 -9.79 2.62
CA SER A 259 -8.59 -10.89 3.57
C SER A 259 -9.72 -11.91 3.42
N LYS A 260 -9.53 -13.15 3.93
CA LYS A 260 -10.66 -14.05 4.24
C LYS A 260 -11.55 -13.49 5.35
N ALA A 261 -10.98 -12.71 6.25
CA ALA A 261 -11.70 -12.13 7.36
C ALA A 261 -12.55 -10.97 6.84
N VAL A 262 -13.76 -10.89 7.36
CA VAL A 262 -14.71 -9.81 7.07
C VAL A 262 -14.97 -9.06 8.36
N ARG A 263 -15.19 -7.75 8.24
CA ARG A 263 -15.68 -6.92 9.34
C ARG A 263 -17.16 -6.60 9.06
N TYR A 264 -17.89 -6.26 10.11
CA TYR A 264 -19.19 -5.64 9.98
C TYR A 264 -19.13 -4.24 10.56
N SER A 265 -19.69 -3.26 9.85
CA SER A 265 -19.85 -1.88 10.33
C SER A 265 -20.81 -1.82 11.53
N GLU A 266 -20.94 -0.66 12.17
CA GLU A 266 -21.96 -0.47 13.24
C GLU A 266 -23.38 -0.68 12.72
N SER A 267 -23.61 -0.40 11.43
CA SER A 267 -24.90 -0.64 10.76
C SER A 267 -25.10 -2.11 10.34
N GLY A 268 -24.09 -2.97 10.54
CA GLY A 268 -24.13 -4.38 10.18
C GLY A 268 -23.81 -4.64 8.70
N THR A 269 -23.32 -3.63 7.96
CA THR A 269 -22.85 -3.83 6.58
C THR A 269 -21.60 -4.68 6.60
N ARG A 270 -21.54 -5.72 5.75
CA ARG A 270 -20.31 -6.50 5.56
C ARG A 270 -19.26 -5.66 4.84
N GLU A 271 -18.07 -5.55 5.44
CA GLU A 271 -16.91 -4.84 4.92
C GLU A 271 -15.75 -5.81 4.67
N TYR A 272 -15.11 -5.68 3.50
CA TYR A 272 -13.90 -6.43 3.19
C TYR A 272 -12.70 -5.80 3.88
N LYS A 273 -11.97 -6.63 4.63
CA LYS A 273 -10.75 -6.22 5.31
C LYS A 273 -9.56 -6.34 4.37
N MET A 274 -8.60 -5.45 4.53
CA MET A 274 -7.28 -5.69 3.98
C MET A 274 -6.60 -6.84 4.74
N LEU A 275 -5.79 -7.63 4.03
CA LEU A 275 -4.90 -8.62 4.62
C LEU A 275 -3.99 -7.92 5.66
N GLY A 276 -4.10 -8.32 6.92
CA GLY A 276 -3.32 -7.76 8.04
C GLY A 276 -3.91 -6.54 8.73
N ASP A 277 -5.21 -6.26 8.53
CA ASP A 277 -5.82 -5.03 9.04
C ASP A 277 -6.02 -4.94 10.57
N ASP A 278 -6.01 -6.06 11.32
CA ASP A 278 -6.33 -6.08 12.77
C ASP A 278 -5.43 -6.99 13.62
N VAL A 279 -5.46 -6.76 14.95
CA VAL A 279 -4.90 -7.62 16.00
C VAL A 279 -5.36 -9.06 15.79
N GLY A 280 -4.41 -9.98 15.61
CA GLY A 280 -4.71 -11.40 15.38
C GLY A 280 -5.20 -11.75 13.97
N SER A 281 -5.29 -10.79 13.05
CA SER A 281 -5.57 -11.02 11.62
C SER A 281 -4.32 -11.56 10.91
N GLU A 282 -3.72 -12.60 11.49
CA GLU A 282 -2.64 -13.40 10.89
C GLU A 282 -3.22 -14.38 9.88
N ASP A 283 -4.11 -13.89 9.02
CA ASP A 283 -4.92 -14.69 8.11
C ASP A 283 -4.04 -15.58 7.22
N TRP A 284 -2.84 -15.08 6.90
CA TRP A 284 -1.78 -15.77 6.16
C TRP A 284 -1.17 -16.96 6.88
N ARG A 285 -1.10 -16.99 8.22
CA ARG A 285 -0.54 -18.12 8.98
C ARG A 285 -1.38 -19.39 8.83
N GLY A 286 -2.69 -19.23 8.69
CA GLY A 286 -3.61 -20.35 8.42
C GLY A 286 -3.58 -20.86 6.98
N TRP A 287 -2.74 -20.28 6.10
CA TRP A 287 -2.72 -20.57 4.67
C TRP A 287 -1.44 -21.29 4.19
N GLY A 288 -0.68 -21.85 5.13
CA GLY A 288 0.44 -22.76 4.85
C GLY A 288 1.71 -22.08 4.31
N GLY A 289 1.79 -20.75 4.36
CA GLY A 289 3.04 -20.04 4.07
C GLY A 289 3.98 -20.10 5.27
N GLU A 290 5.21 -20.57 5.06
CA GLU A 290 6.24 -20.56 6.09
C GLU A 290 6.97 -19.22 6.08
N GLU A 291 7.34 -18.75 7.27
CA GLU A 291 8.16 -17.54 7.37
C GLU A 291 9.58 -17.87 6.91
N GLN A 292 10.09 -17.06 5.98
CA GLN A 292 11.37 -17.26 5.32
C GLN A 292 12.16 -15.95 5.20
N ASP A 293 13.43 -16.09 4.80
CA ASP A 293 14.25 -14.95 4.44
C ASP A 293 13.85 -14.46 3.05
N ILE A 294 13.59 -13.16 2.93
CA ILE A 294 13.31 -12.48 1.67
C ILE A 294 14.45 -11.49 1.43
N PHE A 295 15.16 -11.67 0.33
CA PHE A 295 16.27 -10.81 -0.07
C PHE A 295 15.78 -9.75 -1.05
N LEU A 296 15.71 -8.51 -0.59
CA LEU A 296 15.28 -7.36 -1.37
C LEU A 296 16.47 -6.68 -2.05
N VAL A 297 16.33 -6.43 -3.35
CA VAL A 297 17.26 -5.70 -4.24
C VAL A 297 16.53 -4.63 -5.04
#